data_AF-A0A6L5K625-F1
#
_entry.id   AF-A0A6L5K625-F1
#
_cell.length_a   1.000
_cell.length_b   1.000
_cell.length_c   1.000
_cell.angle_alpha   90.00
_cell.angle_beta   90.00
_cell.angle_gamma   90.00
#
_symmetry.space_group_name_H-M   'P 1'
#
loop_
_entity.id
_entity.type
_entity.pdbx_description
1 polymer ?
#
loop_
_entity_poly.entity_id
_entity_poly.type
_entity_poly.pdbx_seq_one_letter_code
_entity_poly.pdbx_strand_id
1 'polypeptide(L)'
;MASKSSSKRGWPFGCGILLLIISGTLLLLVILELIDEPSSNVVIAVICFSILTILGILLILKGRQKDNVSNEMPHENEQKEADINKLLSKVRRGNLGILKFTGIEPDLIRQRDEKVFFMMPNINLIEHTTMQKISGGGGISLAGFGLSSEVSSERQEVKEVLDNGKLTLTNNRLVFDGEKRSSETMLTDILVITPYSNGIGLKSGAREKVQYFVIVSPKQCTAQITCGERIYKEPINGKWLAAIIEGAIHSRENIEEVEEGRKA
;
A
#
# COMPACT_ATOMS: atom_id res chain seq x y z
N MET A 1 -26.60 30.53 -8.45
CA MET A 1 -25.38 31.28 -8.12
C MET A 1 -24.21 30.64 -8.86
N ALA A 2 -23.74 31.27 -9.93
CA ALA A 2 -22.69 30.74 -10.80
C ALA A 2 -21.32 31.21 -10.30
N SER A 3 -20.45 30.26 -9.93
CA SER A 3 -19.06 30.51 -9.55
C SER A 3 -18.19 30.56 -10.80
N LYS A 4 -17.56 31.72 -11.03
CA LYS A 4 -16.70 32.02 -12.17
C LYS A 4 -15.29 31.50 -11.86
N SER A 5 -14.92 30.37 -12.45
CA SER A 5 -13.57 29.78 -12.37
C SER A 5 -12.60 30.55 -13.27
N SER A 6 -11.59 31.19 -12.68
CA SER A 6 -10.50 31.87 -13.39
C SER A 6 -9.45 30.86 -13.84
N SER A 7 -9.37 30.57 -15.14
CA SER A 7 -8.28 29.77 -15.70
C SER A 7 -6.98 30.61 -15.74
N LYS A 8 -6.01 30.22 -14.90
CA LYS A 8 -4.64 30.72 -15.01
C LYS A 8 -4.00 30.02 -16.21
N ARG A 9 -3.89 30.76 -17.33
CA ARG A 9 -3.07 30.38 -18.49
C ARG A 9 -1.62 30.18 -18.04
N GLY A 10 -1.18 28.93 -17.93
CA GLY A 10 0.23 28.58 -17.75
C GLY A 10 1.02 29.04 -18.98
N TRP A 11 1.87 30.06 -18.80
CA TRP A 11 2.73 30.58 -19.86
C TRP A 11 3.84 29.59 -20.24
N PRO A 12 4.25 29.54 -21.53
CA PRO A 12 5.17 28.56 -22.08
C PRO A 12 6.64 28.95 -21.86
N PHE A 13 7.07 29.18 -20.60
CA PHE A 13 8.47 29.56 -20.34
C PHE A 13 9.48 28.44 -20.64
N GLY A 14 9.05 27.18 -20.65
CA GLY A 14 9.96 26.04 -20.86
C GLY A 14 10.43 25.83 -22.30
N CYS A 15 9.64 26.19 -23.32
CA CYS A 15 10.03 25.98 -24.72
C CYS A 15 11.03 27.02 -25.20
N GLY A 16 10.93 28.27 -24.72
CA GLY A 16 11.86 29.34 -25.09
C GLY A 16 13.30 29.06 -24.66
N ILE A 17 13.48 28.53 -23.44
CA ILE A 17 14.82 28.21 -22.91
C ILE A 17 15.45 27.04 -23.66
N LEU A 18 14.66 26.02 -24.02
CA LEU A 18 15.16 24.87 -24.80
C LEU A 18 15.62 25.30 -26.19
N LEU A 19 14.85 26.16 -26.87
CA LEU A 19 15.20 26.68 -28.19
C LEU A 19 16.45 27.57 -28.15
N LEU A 20 16.64 28.35 -27.09
CA LEU A 20 17.87 29.14 -26.89
C LEU A 20 19.10 28.26 -26.66
N ILE A 21 18.97 27.17 -25.90
CA ILE A 21 20.06 26.23 -25.66
C ILE A 21 20.44 25.51 -26.97
N ILE A 22 19.46 25.03 -27.74
CA ILE A 22 19.69 24.36 -29.03
C ILE A 22 20.31 25.32 -30.05
N SER A 23 19.82 26.57 -30.10
CA SER A 23 20.40 27.60 -30.97
C SER A 23 21.84 27.94 -30.59
N GLY A 24 22.15 27.98 -29.28
CA GLY A 24 23.50 28.27 -28.79
C GLY A 24 24.50 27.15 -29.08
N THR A 25 24.09 25.89 -28.97
CA THR A 25 24.97 24.74 -29.29
C THR A 25 25.24 24.62 -30.78
N LEU A 26 24.24 24.89 -31.64
CA LEU A 26 24.41 24.95 -33.09
C LEU A 26 25.38 26.06 -33.52
N LEU A 27 25.25 27.26 -32.94
CA LEU A 27 26.16 28.37 -33.22
C LEU A 27 27.61 28.01 -32.85
N LEU A 28 27.80 27.33 -31.72
CA LEU A 28 29.12 26.93 -31.23
C LEU A 28 29.78 25.85 -32.12
N LEU A 29 28.99 24.93 -32.68
CA LEU A 29 29.46 23.96 -33.66
C LEU A 29 29.89 24.63 -34.98
N VAL A 30 29.11 25.61 -35.47
CA VAL A 30 29.47 26.38 -36.68
C VAL A 30 30.78 27.16 -36.49
N ILE A 31 31.00 27.72 -35.29
CA ILE A 31 32.25 28.43 -34.97
C ILE A 31 33.45 27.47 -34.98
N LEU A 32 33.29 26.23 -34.51
CA LEU A 32 34.38 25.24 -34.56
C LEU A 32 34.75 24.85 -35.99
N GLU A 33 33.79 24.76 -36.90
CA GLU A 33 34.03 24.38 -38.30
C GLU A 33 34.68 25.52 -39.11
N LEU A 34 34.64 26.75 -38.60
CA LEU A 34 35.33 27.92 -39.16
C LEU A 34 36.80 28.03 -38.70
N ILE A 35 37.25 27.19 -37.76
CA ILE A 35 38.62 27.19 -37.25
C ILE A 35 39.39 26.05 -37.90
N ASP A 36 40.37 26.40 -38.75
CA ASP A 36 41.12 25.46 -39.60
C ASP A 36 41.93 24.42 -38.78
N GLU A 37 42.41 24.79 -37.58
CA GLU A 37 43.04 23.86 -36.63
C GLU A 37 42.73 24.23 -35.16
N PRO A 38 41.68 23.67 -34.55
CA PRO A 38 41.37 23.93 -33.15
C PRO A 38 42.39 23.24 -32.24
N SER A 39 42.94 23.97 -31.27
CA SER A 39 43.75 23.36 -30.22
C SER A 39 42.94 22.28 -29.46
N SER A 40 43.63 21.23 -29.02
CA SER A 40 43.01 20.09 -28.31
C SER A 40 42.15 20.51 -27.11
N ASN A 41 42.55 21.58 -26.41
CA ASN A 41 41.81 22.14 -25.27
C ASN A 41 40.44 22.71 -25.66
N VAL A 42 40.32 23.30 -26.85
CA VAL A 42 39.06 23.86 -27.35
C VAL A 42 38.08 22.73 -27.69
N VAL A 43 38.55 21.67 -28.33
CA VAL A 43 37.74 20.48 -28.65
C VAL A 43 37.20 19.82 -27.38
N ILE A 44 38.06 19.64 -26.37
CA ILE A 44 37.68 19.06 -25.07
C ILE A 44 36.61 19.92 -24.37
N ALA A 45 36.77 21.25 -24.37
CA ALA A 45 35.82 22.16 -23.74
C ALA A 45 34.42 22.07 -24.37
N VAL A 46 34.34 21.95 -25.69
CA VAL A 46 33.05 21.81 -26.39
C VAL A 46 32.37 20.48 -26.10
N ILE A 47 33.14 19.39 -26.05
CA ILE A 47 32.61 18.06 -25.68
C ILE A 47 32.07 18.10 -24.24
N CYS A 48 32.81 18.68 -23.29
CA CYS A 48 32.33 18.80 -21.91
C CYS A 48 31.05 19.64 -21.80
N PHE A 49 30.96 20.75 -22.53
CA PHE A 49 29.78 21.62 -22.51
C PHE A 49 28.54 20.91 -23.08
N SER A 50 28.68 20.18 -24.20
CA SER A 50 27.58 19.43 -24.80
C SER A 50 27.05 18.34 -23.84
N ILE A 51 27.93 17.59 -23.17
CA ILE A 51 27.55 16.58 -22.17
C ILE A 51 26.75 17.20 -21.01
N LEU A 52 27.21 18.35 -20.49
CA LEU A 52 26.51 19.05 -19.39
C LEU A 52 25.11 19.52 -19.80
N THR A 53 24.95 20.03 -21.03
CA THR A 53 23.62 20.44 -21.53
C THR A 53 22.65 19.27 -21.65
N ILE A 54 23.12 18.12 -22.15
CA ILE A 54 22.31 16.89 -22.28
C ILE A 54 21.88 16.38 -20.90
N LEU A 55 22.81 16.36 -19.93
CA LEU A 55 22.51 16.00 -18.54
C LEU A 55 21.47 16.92 -17.90
N GLY A 56 21.60 18.24 -18.11
CA GLY A 56 20.63 19.23 -17.64
C GLY A 56 19.23 19.00 -18.21
N ILE A 57 19.12 18.74 -19.52
CA ILE A 57 17.86 18.43 -20.18
C ILE A 57 17.25 17.14 -19.61
N LEU A 58 18.05 16.08 -19.43
CA LEU A 58 17.58 14.82 -18.84
C LEU A 58 17.04 15.00 -17.42
N LEU A 59 17.69 15.81 -16.58
CA LEU A 59 17.22 16.09 -15.23
C LEU A 59 15.90 16.88 -15.23
N ILE A 60 15.75 17.85 -16.14
CA ILE A 60 14.50 18.61 -16.30
C ILE A 60 13.36 17.72 -16.79
N LEU A 61 13.62 16.84 -17.75
CA LEU A 61 12.62 15.88 -18.25
C LEU A 61 12.19 14.89 -17.17
N LYS A 62 13.15 14.39 -16.36
CA LYS A 62 12.86 13.50 -15.23
C LYS A 62 12.10 14.21 -14.11
N GLY A 63 12.36 15.50 -13.88
CA GLY A 63 11.58 16.35 -12.98
C GLY A 63 10.14 16.52 -13.45
N ARG A 64 9.91 16.81 -14.74
CA ARG A 64 8.56 16.98 -15.30
C ARG A 64 7.72 15.70 -15.30
N GLN A 65 8.33 14.53 -15.39
CA GLN A 65 7.59 13.28 -15.30
C GLN A 65 6.99 13.06 -13.89
N LYS A 66 7.56 13.70 -12.86
CA LYS A 66 7.04 13.65 -11.48
C LYS A 66 5.84 14.58 -11.26
N ASP A 67 5.71 15.65 -12.05
CA ASP A 67 4.68 16.68 -11.88
C ASP A 67 3.45 16.45 -12.77
N ASN A 68 3.60 15.77 -13.91
CA ASN A 68 2.50 15.52 -14.86
C ASN A 68 1.48 14.45 -14.41
N VAL A 69 1.65 13.83 -13.23
CA VAL A 69 0.64 12.90 -12.66
C VAL A 69 -0.45 13.64 -11.85
N SER A 70 -0.37 14.97 -11.73
CA SER A 70 -1.24 15.75 -10.81
C SER A 70 -2.37 16.55 -11.45
N ASN A 71 -2.63 16.42 -12.76
CA ASN A 71 -3.65 17.25 -13.45
C ASN A 71 -4.78 16.51 -14.16
N GLU A 72 -4.92 15.19 -13.98
CA GLU A 72 -6.17 14.49 -14.33
C GLU A 72 -7.17 14.55 -13.16
N MET A 73 -8.01 15.60 -13.23
CA MET A 73 -9.39 15.76 -12.72
C MET A 73 -9.75 15.43 -11.24
N PRO A 74 -10.18 16.43 -10.44
CA PRO A 74 -10.74 16.25 -9.09
C PRO A 74 -11.95 15.28 -9.03
N HIS A 75 -12.79 15.29 -10.07
CA HIS A 75 -14.02 14.48 -10.10
C HIS A 75 -13.79 12.97 -10.22
N GLU A 76 -12.72 12.53 -10.87
CA GLU A 76 -12.47 11.10 -11.05
C GLU A 76 -11.96 10.45 -9.75
N ASN A 77 -11.08 11.16 -9.03
CA ASN A 77 -10.57 10.70 -7.73
C ASN A 77 -11.67 10.70 -6.67
N GLU A 78 -12.52 11.73 -6.63
CA GLU A 78 -13.68 11.79 -5.73
C GLU A 78 -14.67 10.65 -6.03
N GLN A 79 -14.96 10.39 -7.30
CA GLN A 79 -15.86 9.30 -7.70
C GLN A 79 -15.27 7.93 -7.34
N LYS A 80 -13.98 7.72 -7.57
CA LYS A 80 -13.28 6.50 -7.19
C LYS A 80 -13.35 6.27 -5.69
N GLU A 81 -13.09 7.30 -4.88
CA GLU A 81 -13.14 7.20 -3.42
C GLU A 81 -14.55 6.88 -2.93
N ALA A 82 -15.58 7.52 -3.50
CA ALA A 82 -16.98 7.23 -3.19
C ALA A 82 -17.34 5.77 -3.53
N ASP A 83 -16.91 5.27 -4.69
CA ASP A 83 -17.13 3.90 -5.11
C ASP A 83 -16.42 2.91 -4.18
N ILE A 84 -15.16 3.18 -3.79
CA ILE A 84 -14.41 2.35 -2.83
C ILE A 84 -15.09 2.31 -1.46
N ASN A 85 -15.53 3.44 -0.94
CA ASN A 85 -16.23 3.49 0.35
C ASN A 85 -17.55 2.72 0.30
N LYS A 86 -18.30 2.83 -0.81
CA LYS A 86 -19.50 2.03 -1.06
C LYS A 86 -19.17 0.53 -1.10
N LEU A 87 -18.09 0.13 -1.74
CA LEU A 87 -17.65 -1.25 -1.80
C LEU A 87 -17.24 -1.79 -0.42
N LEU A 88 -16.45 -1.03 0.35
CA LEU A 88 -16.05 -1.40 1.72
C LEU A 88 -17.29 -1.64 2.59
N SER A 89 -18.31 -0.79 2.51
CA SER A 89 -19.56 -1.00 3.25
C SER A 89 -20.33 -2.26 2.83
N LYS A 90 -20.24 -2.69 1.56
CA LYS A 90 -20.85 -3.94 1.09
C LYS A 90 -20.09 -5.15 1.61
N VAL A 91 -18.75 -5.11 1.56
CA VAL A 91 -17.89 -6.18 2.10
C VAL A 91 -18.11 -6.34 3.60
N ARG A 92 -18.15 -5.24 4.37
CA ARG A 92 -18.42 -5.24 5.81
C ARG A 92 -19.73 -5.93 6.21
N ARG A 93 -20.75 -5.83 5.34
CA ARG A 93 -22.05 -6.48 5.54
C ARG A 93 -22.08 -7.95 5.10
N GLY A 94 -20.93 -8.54 4.80
CA GLY A 94 -20.80 -9.94 4.42
C GLY A 94 -20.97 -10.24 2.93
N ASN A 95 -21.00 -9.21 2.05
CA ASN A 95 -20.98 -9.47 0.61
C ASN A 95 -19.54 -9.66 0.11
N LEU A 96 -18.93 -10.78 0.50
CA LEU A 96 -17.55 -11.12 0.15
C LEU A 96 -17.39 -11.57 -1.32
N GLY A 97 -18.47 -12.02 -1.97
CA GLY A 97 -18.45 -12.49 -3.35
C GLY A 97 -18.08 -11.44 -4.41
N ILE A 98 -18.07 -10.16 -4.03
CA ILE A 98 -17.61 -9.06 -4.90
C ILE A 98 -16.09 -8.97 -5.01
N LEU A 99 -15.36 -9.68 -4.13
CA LEU A 99 -13.91 -9.71 -4.11
C LEU A 99 -13.41 -10.92 -4.87
N LYS A 100 -12.62 -10.69 -5.93
CA LYS A 100 -11.89 -11.74 -6.61
C LYS A 100 -10.41 -11.59 -6.30
N PHE A 101 -9.91 -12.48 -5.44
CA PHE A 101 -8.48 -12.59 -5.15
C PHE A 101 -7.80 -13.38 -6.28
N THR A 102 -6.73 -12.84 -6.83
CA THR A 102 -5.99 -13.51 -7.90
C THR A 102 -4.81 -14.28 -7.32
N GLY A 103 -4.74 -15.59 -7.56
CA GLY A 103 -3.46 -16.32 -7.56
C GLY A 103 -3.00 -16.99 -6.27
N ILE A 104 -3.88 -17.33 -5.31
CA ILE A 104 -3.45 -18.05 -4.10
C ILE A 104 -4.46 -19.15 -3.78
N GLU A 105 -4.08 -20.40 -4.08
CA GLU A 105 -4.80 -21.58 -3.59
C GLU A 105 -4.37 -21.87 -2.15
N PRO A 106 -5.31 -22.13 -1.24
CA PRO A 106 -4.97 -22.34 0.14
C PRO A 106 -4.40 -23.74 0.41
N ASP A 107 -3.12 -23.79 0.74
CA ASP A 107 -2.47 -24.98 1.31
C ASP A 107 -2.71 -25.03 2.83
N LEU A 108 -3.97 -25.26 3.23
CA LEU A 108 -4.39 -25.44 4.61
C LEU A 108 -5.21 -26.73 4.69
N ILE A 109 -4.94 -27.58 5.68
CA ILE A 109 -5.82 -28.72 5.99
C ILE A 109 -7.15 -28.17 6.49
N ARG A 110 -8.17 -28.21 5.63
CA ARG A 110 -9.51 -27.69 5.90
C ARG A 110 -10.22 -28.61 6.90
N GLN A 111 -10.85 -28.03 7.90
CA GLN A 111 -11.84 -28.75 8.70
C GLN A 111 -13.12 -28.98 7.87
N ARG A 112 -14.00 -29.89 8.33
CA ARG A 112 -15.28 -30.14 7.63
C ARG A 112 -16.05 -28.83 7.47
N ASP A 113 -16.58 -28.61 6.28
CA ASP A 113 -17.39 -27.43 5.88
C ASP A 113 -16.68 -26.06 5.98
N GLU A 114 -15.35 -26.06 6.14
CA GLU A 114 -14.56 -24.83 6.18
C GLU A 114 -14.33 -24.28 4.76
N LYS A 115 -14.77 -23.06 4.48
CA LYS A 115 -14.58 -22.32 3.23
C LYS A 115 -13.55 -21.22 3.41
N VAL A 116 -12.54 -21.21 2.56
CA VAL A 116 -11.51 -20.16 2.57
C VAL A 116 -12.03 -18.94 1.79
N PHE A 117 -12.00 -17.78 2.42
CA PHE A 117 -12.36 -16.50 1.78
C PHE A 117 -11.17 -15.85 1.10
N PHE A 118 -10.02 -15.82 1.79
CA PHE A 118 -8.77 -15.35 1.18
C PHE A 118 -7.55 -15.93 1.89
N MET A 119 -6.43 -15.90 1.19
CA MET A 119 -5.10 -16.14 1.74
C MET A 119 -4.17 -15.01 1.29
N MET A 120 -3.28 -14.59 2.16
CA MET A 120 -2.36 -13.49 1.92
C MET A 120 -0.95 -13.88 2.43
N PRO A 121 0.05 -14.04 1.55
CA PRO A 121 1.43 -14.31 1.95
C PRO A 121 2.13 -13.05 2.48
N ASN A 122 3.33 -13.25 3.01
CA ASN A 122 4.26 -12.18 3.42
C ASN A 122 3.67 -11.24 4.49
N ILE A 123 3.08 -11.84 5.51
CA ILE A 123 2.54 -11.16 6.68
C ILE A 123 3.48 -11.35 7.86
N ASN A 124 3.82 -10.24 8.52
CA ASN A 124 4.52 -10.26 9.79
C ASN A 124 3.51 -10.36 10.93
N LEU A 125 3.72 -11.32 11.83
CA LEU A 125 3.04 -11.38 13.13
C LEU A 125 3.86 -10.58 14.14
N ILE A 126 3.21 -9.62 14.80
CA ILE A 126 3.81 -8.76 15.82
C ILE A 126 2.93 -8.78 17.06
N GLU A 127 3.53 -8.82 18.25
CA GLU A 127 2.84 -8.63 19.53
C GLU A 127 3.57 -7.58 20.37
N HIS A 128 2.85 -6.95 21.32
CA HIS A 128 3.51 -6.11 22.31
C HIS A 128 4.30 -6.99 23.29
N THR A 129 5.61 -6.71 23.37
CA THR A 129 6.48 -7.26 24.41
C THR A 129 7.07 -6.11 25.22
N THR A 130 7.01 -6.25 26.54
CA THR A 130 7.76 -5.37 27.45
C THR A 130 9.17 -5.94 27.57
N MET A 131 10.17 -5.25 27.04
CA MET A 131 11.56 -5.62 27.30
C MET A 131 12.09 -4.83 28.49
N GLN A 132 12.63 -5.52 29.50
CA GLN A 132 13.58 -4.91 30.42
C GLN A 132 14.87 -4.67 29.62
N LYS A 133 15.37 -3.42 29.62
CA LYS A 133 16.69 -3.12 29.05
C LYS A 133 17.75 -3.90 29.81
N ILE A 134 18.23 -4.99 29.22
CA ILE A 134 19.51 -5.60 29.59
C ILE A 134 20.49 -5.15 28.51
N SER A 135 21.51 -4.39 28.89
CA SER A 135 22.52 -3.86 27.97
C SER A 135 23.31 -5.01 27.34
N GLY A 136 22.94 -5.41 26.12
CA GLY A 136 23.70 -6.38 25.33
C GLY A 136 22.82 -7.37 24.59
N GLY A 137 22.39 -7.01 23.37
CA GLY A 137 21.69 -7.95 22.49
C GLY A 137 20.81 -7.21 21.49
N GLY A 138 21.22 -7.19 20.22
CA GLY A 138 20.52 -6.50 19.15
C GLY A 138 19.17 -7.15 18.81
N GLY A 139 18.08 -6.54 19.28
CA GLY A 139 16.74 -6.75 18.75
C GLY A 139 16.39 -5.67 17.73
N ILE A 140 15.84 -6.05 16.58
CA ILE A 140 15.37 -5.11 15.55
C ILE A 140 14.02 -4.54 16.01
N SER A 141 14.02 -3.29 16.46
CA SER A 141 12.80 -2.53 16.81
C SER A 141 12.23 -1.84 15.57
N LEU A 142 11.00 -2.17 15.18
CA LEU A 142 10.28 -1.44 14.13
C LEU A 142 9.53 -0.23 14.73
N ALA A 143 10.28 0.81 15.07
CA ALA A 143 9.76 2.11 15.51
C ALA A 143 9.14 2.95 14.34
N GLY A 144 8.49 2.29 13.38
CA GLY A 144 7.95 2.91 12.15
C GLY A 144 6.42 2.89 12.03
N PHE A 145 5.71 2.32 13.00
CA PHE A 145 4.25 2.18 12.97
C PHE A 145 3.56 3.16 13.91
N GLY A 146 3.64 4.46 13.59
CA GLY A 146 2.63 5.49 13.88
C GLY A 146 2.06 5.67 15.30
N LEU A 147 2.64 5.06 16.33
CA LEU A 147 2.27 5.26 17.73
C LEU A 147 3.56 5.24 18.57
N SER A 148 4.29 6.36 18.56
CA SER A 148 5.33 6.61 19.55
C SER A 148 4.63 7.03 20.84
N SER A 149 4.41 6.10 21.76
CA SER A 149 4.01 6.46 23.12
C SER A 149 5.25 7.03 23.81
N GLU A 150 5.31 8.36 23.93
CA GLU A 150 6.22 9.05 24.83
C GLU A 150 5.83 8.68 26.27
N VAL A 151 6.47 7.65 26.82
CA VAL A 151 6.34 7.32 28.25
C VAL A 151 7.74 7.03 28.83
N SER A 152 7.95 7.62 30.00
CA SER A 152 9.19 7.82 30.75
C SER A 152 10.10 6.59 30.90
N SER A 153 11.38 6.82 30.59
CA SER A 153 12.65 6.30 31.15
C SER A 153 12.86 4.88 31.73
N GLU A 154 11.89 3.97 31.86
CA GLU A 154 12.17 2.65 32.49
C GLU A 154 11.49 1.42 31.89
N ARG A 155 10.47 1.58 31.05
CA ARG A 155 9.83 0.46 30.33
C ARG A 155 9.45 0.91 28.93
N GLN A 156 10.26 0.54 27.94
CA GLN A 156 9.90 0.74 26.53
C GLN A 156 9.00 -0.41 26.09
N GLU A 157 7.78 -0.09 25.68
CA GLU A 157 6.97 -1.03 24.91
C GLU A 157 7.62 -1.19 23.54
N VAL A 158 8.11 -2.39 23.24
CA VAL A 158 8.73 -2.71 21.96
C VAL A 158 7.79 -3.64 21.19
N LYS A 159 7.54 -3.29 19.93
CA LYS A 159 6.84 -4.16 18.99
C LYS A 159 7.88 -5.01 18.27
N GLU A 160 7.90 -6.29 18.56
CA GLU A 160 8.85 -7.25 17.97
C GLU A 160 8.16 -8.06 16.86
N VAL A 161 8.84 -8.25 15.74
CA VAL A 161 8.39 -9.19 14.70
C VAL A 161 8.65 -10.59 15.21
N LEU A 162 7.58 -11.30 15.53
CA LEU A 162 7.66 -12.67 16.03
C LEU A 162 7.94 -13.66 14.91
N ASP A 163 7.30 -13.44 13.76
CA ASP A 163 7.40 -14.35 12.62
C ASP A 163 6.94 -13.70 11.30
N ASN A 164 7.30 -14.32 10.18
CA ASN A 164 6.78 -14.02 8.86
C ASN A 164 6.06 -15.26 8.29
N GLY A 165 4.92 -15.05 7.63
CA GLY A 165 4.08 -16.15 7.18
C GLY A 165 2.94 -15.75 6.25
N LYS A 166 1.97 -16.64 6.14
CA LYS A 166 0.71 -16.43 5.42
C LYS A 166 -0.44 -16.24 6.41
N LEU A 167 -1.37 -15.35 6.06
CA LEU A 167 -2.62 -15.13 6.78
C LEU A 167 -3.78 -15.64 5.94
N THR A 168 -4.55 -16.57 6.48
CA THR A 168 -5.69 -17.21 5.83
C THR A 168 -6.95 -16.91 6.61
N LEU A 169 -7.97 -16.40 5.93
CA LEU A 169 -9.30 -16.21 6.51
C LEU A 169 -10.25 -17.27 5.94
N THR A 170 -10.96 -17.93 6.83
CA THR A 170 -12.05 -18.84 6.51
C THR A 170 -13.37 -18.32 7.04
N ASN A 171 -14.47 -19.04 6.80
CA ASN A 171 -15.76 -18.76 7.42
C ASN A 171 -15.79 -18.97 8.93
N ASN A 172 -14.81 -19.68 9.50
CA ASN A 172 -14.81 -20.04 10.92
C ASN A 172 -13.72 -19.32 11.71
N ARG A 173 -12.56 -19.08 11.11
CA ARG A 173 -11.35 -18.64 11.81
C ARG A 173 -10.40 -17.84 10.92
N LEU A 174 -9.55 -17.07 11.58
CA LEU A 174 -8.36 -16.45 11.03
C LEU A 174 -7.14 -17.27 11.45
N VAL A 175 -6.37 -17.74 10.48
CA VAL A 175 -5.19 -18.59 10.69
C VAL A 175 -3.96 -17.89 10.14
N PHE A 176 -3.00 -17.63 11.01
CA PHE A 176 -1.65 -17.25 10.62
C PHE A 176 -0.76 -18.50 10.67
N ASP A 177 -0.01 -18.72 9.61
CA ASP A 177 0.92 -19.82 9.46
C ASP A 177 2.28 -19.24 9.07
N GLY A 178 3.16 -19.10 10.06
CA GLY A 178 4.53 -18.60 9.90
C GLY A 178 5.56 -19.72 10.02
N GLU A 179 6.81 -19.41 9.69
CA GLU A 179 7.90 -20.39 9.66
C GLU A 179 8.20 -21.00 11.04
N LYS A 180 7.96 -20.25 12.11
CA LYS A 180 8.28 -20.63 13.50
C LYS A 180 7.04 -20.78 14.37
N ARG A 181 5.97 -20.05 14.05
CA ARG A 181 4.76 -19.94 14.87
C ARG A 181 3.53 -19.95 13.98
N SER A 182 2.53 -20.71 14.42
CA SER A 182 1.17 -20.59 13.91
C SER A 182 0.28 -19.95 14.97
N SER A 183 -0.71 -19.16 14.54
CA SER A 183 -1.73 -18.63 15.43
C SER A 183 -3.10 -18.73 14.79
N GLU A 184 -4.01 -19.39 15.50
CA GLU A 184 -5.42 -19.49 15.15
C GLU A 184 -6.25 -18.56 16.06
N THR A 185 -7.24 -17.90 15.47
CA THR A 185 -8.25 -17.12 16.17
C THR A 185 -9.62 -17.41 15.57
N MET A 186 -10.55 -17.95 16.36
CA MET A 186 -11.93 -18.15 15.93
C MET A 186 -12.60 -16.80 15.68
N LEU A 187 -13.43 -16.71 14.65
CA LEU A 187 -14.12 -15.45 14.33
C LEU A 187 -15.06 -15.00 15.45
N THR A 188 -15.64 -15.95 16.20
CA THR A 188 -16.49 -15.71 17.38
C THR A 188 -15.75 -15.04 18.53
N ASP A 189 -14.43 -15.24 18.61
CA ASP A 189 -13.62 -14.76 19.72
C ASP A 189 -13.05 -13.37 19.44
N ILE A 190 -13.25 -12.83 18.23
CA ILE A 190 -12.74 -11.52 17.84
C ILE A 190 -13.58 -10.43 18.52
N LEU A 191 -12.94 -9.63 19.37
CA LEU A 191 -13.59 -8.54 20.09
C LEU A 191 -13.40 -7.19 19.40
N VAL A 192 -12.18 -6.93 18.91
CA VAL A 192 -11.83 -5.66 18.27
C VAL A 192 -10.89 -5.90 17.09
N ILE A 193 -11.20 -5.23 15.98
CA ILE A 193 -10.35 -5.15 14.79
C ILE A 193 -9.97 -3.69 14.58
N THR A 194 -8.67 -3.39 14.65
CA THR A 194 -8.14 -2.03 14.46
C THR A 194 -7.43 -1.95 13.11
N PRO A 195 -7.95 -1.24 12.12
CA PRO A 195 -7.30 -1.09 10.81
C PRO A 195 -6.12 -0.13 10.87
N TYR A 196 -5.00 -0.52 10.24
CA TYR A 196 -3.84 0.34 9.99
C TYR A 196 -3.61 0.54 8.48
N SER A 197 -2.67 1.39 8.10
CA SER A 197 -2.37 1.65 6.67
C SER A 197 -1.88 0.40 5.93
N ASN A 198 -1.18 -0.50 6.62
CA ASN A 198 -0.54 -1.69 6.05
C ASN A 198 -0.76 -2.95 6.90
N GLY A 199 -1.85 -3.02 7.65
CA GLY A 199 -2.11 -4.19 8.50
C GLY A 199 -3.32 -4.01 9.40
N ILE A 200 -3.51 -4.95 10.30
CA ILE A 200 -4.59 -4.92 11.29
C ILE A 200 -4.06 -5.28 12.67
N GLY A 201 -4.64 -4.68 13.71
CA GLY A 201 -4.54 -5.15 15.08
C GLY A 201 -5.78 -5.96 15.42
N LEU A 202 -5.60 -7.13 16.02
CA LEU A 202 -6.67 -8.04 16.40
C LEU A 202 -6.61 -8.29 17.91
N LYS A 203 -7.70 -7.98 18.59
CA LYS A 203 -7.92 -8.35 19.99
C LYS A 203 -9.00 -9.43 20.04
N SER A 204 -8.64 -10.59 20.57
CA SER A 204 -9.59 -11.68 20.82
C SER A 204 -9.81 -11.89 22.32
N GLY A 205 -10.94 -12.50 22.67
CA GLY A 205 -11.24 -12.93 24.04
C GLY A 205 -10.34 -14.08 24.50
N ALA A 206 -9.91 -14.92 23.55
CA ALA A 206 -9.02 -16.04 23.81
C ALA A 206 -7.56 -15.63 24.12
N ARG A 207 -7.16 -14.38 23.82
CA ARG A 207 -5.78 -13.90 24.01
C ARG A 207 -5.72 -12.62 24.84
N GLU A 208 -4.80 -12.58 25.78
CA GLU A 208 -4.55 -11.39 26.59
C GLU A 208 -3.92 -10.26 25.76
N LYS A 209 -3.02 -10.59 24.84
CA LYS A 209 -2.31 -9.61 24.01
C LYS A 209 -2.98 -9.37 22.66
N VAL A 210 -2.87 -8.13 22.17
CA VAL A 210 -3.25 -7.77 20.80
C VAL A 210 -2.22 -8.33 19.83
N GLN A 211 -2.68 -8.98 18.78
CA GLN A 211 -1.85 -9.44 17.67
C GLN A 211 -1.93 -8.45 16.51
N TYR A 212 -0.79 -8.09 15.93
CA TYR A 212 -0.76 -7.27 14.74
C TYR A 212 -0.29 -8.09 13.56
N PHE A 213 -1.06 -8.02 12.48
CA PHE A 213 -0.75 -8.65 11.20
C PHE A 213 -0.39 -7.56 10.20
N VAL A 214 0.88 -7.51 9.83
CA VAL A 214 1.45 -6.43 9.01
C VAL A 214 1.81 -6.96 7.63
N ILE A 215 1.30 -6.29 6.60
CA ILE A 215 1.58 -6.55 5.20
C ILE A 215 2.96 -6.00 4.85
N VAL A 216 3.90 -6.88 4.52
CA VAL A 216 5.27 -6.49 4.14
C VAL A 216 5.30 -5.90 2.73
N SER A 217 4.53 -6.49 1.81
CA SER A 217 4.52 -6.11 0.38
C SER A 217 3.10 -5.88 -0.14
N PRO A 218 2.53 -4.68 0.02
CA PRO A 218 1.13 -4.38 -0.37
C PRO A 218 0.84 -4.60 -1.86
N LYS A 219 1.86 -4.50 -2.71
CA LYS A 219 1.72 -4.67 -4.18
C LYS A 219 1.48 -6.12 -4.60
N GLN A 220 1.80 -7.09 -3.75
CA GLN A 220 1.68 -8.51 -4.09
C GLN A 220 0.27 -9.06 -3.88
N CYS A 221 -0.58 -8.36 -3.13
CA CYS A 221 -1.95 -8.77 -2.87
C CYS A 221 -2.91 -7.68 -3.32
N THR A 222 -3.41 -7.81 -4.54
CA THR A 222 -4.45 -6.93 -5.09
C THR A 222 -5.75 -7.70 -5.23
N ALA A 223 -6.87 -7.11 -4.81
CA ALA A 223 -8.19 -7.61 -5.14
C ALA A 223 -8.72 -6.91 -6.39
N GLN A 224 -9.34 -7.68 -7.28
CA GLN A 224 -10.22 -7.12 -8.30
C GLN A 224 -11.60 -6.95 -7.69
N ILE A 225 -12.13 -5.74 -7.76
CA ILE A 225 -13.40 -5.36 -7.14
C ILE A 225 -14.28 -4.75 -8.20
N THR A 226 -15.49 -5.27 -8.34
CA THR A 226 -16.46 -4.79 -9.33
C THR A 226 -17.52 -3.92 -8.66
N CYS A 227 -17.71 -2.68 -9.16
CA CYS A 227 -18.77 -1.77 -8.77
C CYS A 227 -19.61 -1.39 -9.99
N GLY A 228 -20.76 -2.07 -10.17
CA GLY A 228 -21.55 -1.91 -11.40
C GLY A 228 -20.74 -2.44 -12.60
N GLU A 229 -20.49 -1.60 -13.60
CA GLU A 229 -19.67 -1.93 -14.78
C GLU A 229 -18.17 -1.63 -14.58
N ARG A 230 -17.79 -0.97 -13.49
CA ARG A 230 -16.40 -0.57 -13.23
C ARG A 230 -15.63 -1.65 -12.48
N ILE A 231 -14.39 -1.90 -12.90
CA ILE A 231 -13.48 -2.85 -12.26
C ILE A 231 -12.30 -2.07 -11.69
N TYR A 232 -12.11 -2.16 -10.38
CA TYR A 232 -10.98 -1.56 -9.67
C TYR A 232 -9.97 -2.65 -9.28
N LYS A 233 -8.69 -2.34 -9.41
CA LYS A 233 -7.59 -3.17 -8.90
C LYS A 233 -6.96 -2.44 -7.72
N GLU A 234 -7.34 -2.82 -6.51
CA GLU A 234 -6.89 -2.15 -5.29
C GLU A 234 -5.93 -3.05 -4.50
N PRO A 235 -4.82 -2.50 -3.98
CA PRO A 235 -3.98 -3.23 -3.04
C PRO A 235 -4.74 -3.44 -1.73
N ILE A 236 -4.67 -4.66 -1.21
CA ILE A 236 -5.23 -4.96 0.10
C ILE A 236 -4.41 -4.24 1.15
N ASN A 237 -5.09 -3.40 1.92
CA ASN A 237 -4.54 -2.65 3.04
C ASN A 237 -5.34 -2.98 4.31
N GLY A 238 -5.01 -2.36 5.45
CA GLY A 238 -5.69 -2.68 6.70
C GLY A 238 -7.18 -2.35 6.73
N LYS A 239 -7.63 -1.33 5.98
CA LYS A 239 -9.06 -1.02 5.85
C LYS A 239 -9.81 -2.15 5.14
N TRP A 240 -9.23 -2.68 4.05
CA TRP A 240 -9.77 -3.83 3.35
C TRP A 240 -9.76 -5.08 4.21
N LEU A 241 -8.65 -5.39 4.88
CA LEU A 241 -8.56 -6.56 5.76
C LEU A 241 -9.60 -6.52 6.87
N ALA A 242 -9.74 -5.38 7.55
CA ALA A 242 -10.75 -5.21 8.58
C ALA A 242 -12.16 -5.43 8.01
N ALA A 243 -12.47 -4.79 6.88
CA ALA A 243 -13.79 -4.95 6.23
C ALA A 243 -14.09 -6.40 5.82
N ILE A 244 -13.08 -7.13 5.33
CA ILE A 244 -13.22 -8.54 4.92
C ILE A 244 -13.48 -9.43 6.13
N ILE A 245 -12.74 -9.24 7.23
CA ILE A 245 -12.93 -10.02 8.46
C ILE A 245 -14.28 -9.70 9.11
N GLU A 246 -14.65 -8.42 9.20
CA GLU A 246 -15.98 -7.99 9.66
C GLU A 246 -17.07 -8.62 8.80
N GLY A 247 -16.90 -8.60 7.48
CA GLY A 247 -17.82 -9.25 6.55
C GLY A 247 -17.96 -10.75 6.79
N ALA A 248 -16.84 -11.44 7.02
CA ALA A 248 -16.84 -12.88 7.31
C ALA A 248 -17.60 -13.23 8.60
N ILE A 249 -17.46 -12.40 9.65
CA ILE A 249 -18.21 -12.54 10.90
C ILE A 249 -19.73 -12.41 10.63
N HIS A 250 -20.16 -11.34 9.95
CA HIS A 250 -21.58 -11.13 9.64
C HIS A 250 -22.16 -12.20 8.70
N SER A 251 -21.39 -12.66 7.71
CA SER A 251 -21.83 -13.74 6.81
C SER A 251 -22.12 -15.03 7.56
N ARG A 252 -21.41 -15.28 8.66
CA ARG A 252 -21.60 -16.47 9.49
C ARG A 252 -22.87 -16.35 10.34
N GLU A 253 -23.06 -15.23 11.03
CA GLU A 253 -24.25 -14.98 11.86
C GLU A 253 -25.56 -15.15 11.06
N ASN A 254 -25.58 -14.64 9.82
CA ASN A 254 -26.73 -14.80 8.93
C ASN A 254 -27.01 -16.28 8.55
N ILE A 255 -25.99 -17.14 8.50
CA ILE A 255 -26.18 -18.57 8.20
C ILE A 255 -26.76 -19.28 9.43
N GLU A 256 -26.25 -18.96 10.63
CA GLU A 256 -26.70 -19.55 11.89
C GLU A 256 -28.19 -19.21 12.16
N GLU A 257 -28.62 -17.96 11.96
CA GLU A 257 -30.03 -17.54 12.10
C GLU A 257 -30.98 -18.30 11.16
N VAL A 258 -30.57 -18.52 9.90
CA VAL A 258 -31.39 -19.24 8.91
C VAL A 258 -31.51 -20.73 9.27
N GLU A 259 -30.47 -21.33 9.83
CA GLU A 259 -30.52 -22.73 10.25
C GLU A 259 -31.32 -22.93 11.54
N GLU A 260 -31.25 -22.01 12.50
CA GLU A 260 -32.06 -22.07 13.73
C GLU A 260 -33.55 -21.85 13.43
N GLY A 261 -33.89 -20.88 12.58
CA GLY A 261 -35.26 -20.63 12.15
C GLY A 261 -35.89 -21.77 11.34
N ARG A 262 -35.08 -22.67 10.77
CA ARG A 262 -35.55 -23.87 10.06
C ARG A 262 -35.75 -25.07 10.99
N LYS A 263 -35.17 -25.04 12.19
CA LYS A 263 -35.29 -26.10 13.22
C LYS A 263 -36.40 -25.82 14.24
N ALA A 264 -36.89 -24.58 14.33
CA ALA A 264 -38.06 -24.18 15.10
C ALA A 264 -39.37 -24.46 14.34
#